data_AF-A0AA36HN94-F1
#
_entry.id   AF-A0AA36HN94-F1
#
_cell.length_a   1.000
_cell.length_b   1.000
_cell.length_c   1.000
_cell.angle_alpha   90.00
_cell.angle_beta   90.00
_cell.angle_gamma   90.00
#
_symmetry.space_group_name_H-M   'P 1'
#
loop_
_entity.id
_entity.type
_entity.pdbx_description
1 polymer ?
#
loop_
_entity_poly.entity_id
_entity_poly.type
_entity_poly.pdbx_seq_one_letter_code
_entity_poly.pdbx_strand_id
1 'polypeptide(L)'
;MEDLAVAYVQDNRLIGWPHTWGLRGDWRTLVENLLCLLKPVEEELLPPRGPVNCRIWEIFARAKFQQRQWFVVASILRNMNPRLNVDEPAQRPGLPEDHVMVMTIQKGFNHLLASFHAVQRHLERCQLISTELQTNMIIFRARLESCSRSIVGAITRQPWCQPGKYLPRPDENFDAHMTERWQWLSADACKIAEEVGKLPSMSDASEVISLSSWSMISETASDRGPAMLTAHLELESVASHYSVDSDMSCLSGQGGPHCFLPSYLFKHPQAAGATAWVSAQDLQKGTKILAADGAVIEVQKVEAQKTQKLLDLEIDDAVPFTTTPNHRIMVPSDDQTVKAIKVEVGSWVMCSDRMAKKVIGKKEYLVEEQEVLAITFHPDKAVACFLPPEEPVVLSKGLTPKPIRRGGMCRRAARDEVCSVVTMGEYEE
;
A
#
# COMPACT_ATOMS: atom_id res chain seq x y z
N MET A 1 -11.70 -16.27 6.68
CA MET A 1 -10.32 -15.86 7.01
C MET A 1 -10.09 -14.39 6.68
N GLU A 2 -10.83 -13.79 5.73
CA GLU A 2 -10.78 -12.36 5.39
C GLU A 2 -11.58 -11.44 6.34
N ASP A 3 -12.53 -11.98 7.11
CA ASP A 3 -13.36 -11.17 8.04
C ASP A 3 -12.66 -10.74 9.34
N LEU A 4 -11.46 -11.27 9.63
CA LEU A 4 -10.72 -11.01 10.88
C LEU A 4 -9.84 -9.75 10.84
N ALA A 5 -9.69 -9.11 9.67
CA ALA A 5 -8.72 -8.02 9.47
C ALA A 5 -9.35 -6.64 9.22
N VAL A 6 -10.67 -6.51 9.15
CA VAL A 6 -11.36 -5.22 8.91
C VAL A 6 -11.75 -4.57 10.25
N ALA A 7 -10.76 -4.29 11.09
CA ALA A 7 -10.91 -3.32 12.18
C ALA A 7 -10.33 -1.99 11.70
N TYR A 8 -11.20 -1.00 11.46
CA TYR A 8 -10.78 0.33 11.01
C TYR A 8 -9.99 1.06 12.11
N VAL A 9 -8.80 1.55 11.75
CA VAL A 9 -8.05 2.54 12.52
C VAL A 9 -8.13 3.87 11.79
N GLN A 10 -9.03 4.75 12.24
CA GLN A 10 -9.12 6.13 11.80
C GLN A 10 -8.72 7.02 12.99
N ASP A 11 -7.77 7.94 12.78
CA ASP A 11 -7.26 8.88 13.80
C ASP A 11 -6.78 8.25 15.12
N ASN A 12 -6.02 7.14 15.04
CA ASN A 12 -5.47 6.42 16.20
C ASN A 12 -6.52 5.93 17.21
N ARG A 13 -7.80 5.84 16.83
CA ARG A 13 -8.87 5.28 17.65
C ARG A 13 -9.40 4.00 17.02
N LEU A 14 -9.43 2.92 17.80
CA LEU A 14 -10.17 1.71 17.46
C LEU A 14 -11.66 1.98 17.74
N ILE A 15 -12.47 2.17 16.70
CA ILE A 15 -13.92 2.36 16.83
C ILE A 15 -14.60 1.03 16.53
N GLY A 16 -15.24 0.43 17.55
CA GLY A 16 -16.12 -0.73 17.40
C GLY A 16 -15.41 -2.09 17.46
N TRP A 17 -15.06 -2.55 18.66
CA TRP A 17 -14.90 -3.98 18.91
C TRP A 17 -16.23 -4.54 19.45
N PRO A 18 -16.78 -5.62 18.86
CA PRO A 18 -17.98 -6.23 19.40
C PRO A 18 -17.65 -6.84 20.78
N HIS A 19 -18.29 -6.33 21.84
CA HIS A 19 -18.11 -6.82 23.22
C HIS A 19 -18.51 -8.29 23.43
N THR A 20 -18.92 -9.02 22.39
CA THR A 20 -19.49 -10.37 22.44
C THR A 20 -18.64 -11.44 21.78
N TRP A 21 -17.42 -11.15 21.31
CA TRP A 21 -16.50 -12.21 20.89
C TRP A 21 -16.00 -12.98 22.11
N GLY A 22 -16.66 -14.10 22.41
CA GLY A 22 -16.17 -15.07 23.38
C GLY A 22 -14.79 -15.55 22.96
N LEU A 23 -13.74 -15.07 23.64
CA LEU A 23 -12.34 -15.44 23.45
C LEU A 23 -12.11 -16.91 23.84
N ARG A 24 -12.59 -17.84 23.00
CA ARG A 24 -12.07 -19.21 22.83
C ARG A 24 -11.39 -19.38 21.47
N GLY A 25 -10.95 -18.28 20.85
CA GLY A 25 -10.11 -18.33 19.66
C GLY A 25 -8.71 -18.84 20.01
N ASP A 26 -8.15 -19.69 19.14
CA ASP A 26 -6.77 -20.17 19.27
C ASP A 26 -5.81 -18.98 19.19
N TRP A 27 -5.02 -18.77 20.25
CA TRP A 27 -3.98 -17.75 20.34
C TRP A 27 -3.04 -17.79 19.13
N ARG A 28 -2.79 -18.98 18.56
CA ARG A 28 -1.95 -19.15 17.37
C ARG A 28 -2.51 -18.42 16.15
N THR A 29 -3.81 -18.56 15.87
CA THR A 29 -4.47 -17.90 14.72
C THR A 29 -4.40 -16.37 14.83
N LEU A 30 -4.50 -15.85 16.04
CA LEU A 30 -4.41 -14.41 16.26
C LEU A 30 -2.97 -13.89 16.14
N VAL A 31 -1.99 -14.68 16.60
CA VAL A 31 -0.58 -14.39 16.38
C VAL A 31 -0.26 -14.36 14.89
N GLU A 32 -0.77 -15.31 14.11
CA GLU A 32 -0.61 -15.33 12.65
C GLU A 32 -1.26 -14.11 11.97
N ASN A 33 -2.47 -13.72 12.38
CA ASN A 33 -3.14 -12.52 11.87
C ASN A 33 -2.35 -11.24 12.18
N LEU A 34 -1.80 -11.14 13.39
CA LEU A 34 -0.96 -10.00 13.79
C LEU A 34 0.40 -10.00 13.09
N LEU A 35 0.98 -11.16 12.78
CA LEU A 35 2.19 -11.28 11.97
C LEU A 35 1.94 -10.88 10.50
N CYS A 36 0.75 -11.15 9.97
CA CYS A 36 0.33 -10.62 8.65
C CYS A 36 0.31 -9.09 8.64
N LEU A 37 -0.14 -8.46 9.74
CA LEU A 37 -0.01 -7.03 9.97
C LEU A 37 1.43 -6.57 10.22
N LEU A 38 2.47 -7.41 10.13
CA LEU A 38 3.87 -6.99 10.25
C LEU A 38 4.68 -7.33 9.00
N LYS A 39 4.03 -7.89 7.96
CA LYS A 39 4.66 -8.10 6.67
C LYS A 39 5.06 -6.75 6.07
N PRO A 40 6.27 -6.63 5.50
CA PRO A 40 6.66 -5.45 4.77
C PRO A 40 5.67 -5.24 3.60
N VAL A 41 5.19 -4.00 3.44
CA VAL A 41 4.41 -3.62 2.25
C VAL A 41 5.28 -3.91 1.04
N GLU A 42 4.75 -4.68 0.08
CA GLU A 42 5.43 -4.93 -1.19
C GLU A 42 5.76 -3.59 -1.86
N GLU A 43 6.96 -3.50 -2.45
CA GLU A 43 7.56 -2.29 -3.03
C GLU A 43 6.72 -1.61 -4.14
N GLU A 44 5.57 -2.16 -4.52
CA GLU A 44 4.74 -1.69 -5.64
C GLU A 44 4.10 -0.31 -5.45
N LEU A 45 4.08 0.26 -4.24
CA LEU A 45 3.50 1.57 -3.99
C LEU A 45 4.46 2.76 -4.20
N LEU A 46 5.73 2.53 -4.54
CA LEU A 46 6.69 3.62 -4.79
C LEU A 46 7.49 3.35 -6.07
N PRO A 47 7.65 4.35 -6.97
CA PRO A 47 8.32 4.14 -8.24
C PRO A 47 9.77 3.68 -8.00
N PRO A 48 10.21 2.54 -8.57
CA PRO A 48 11.52 1.93 -8.28
C PRO A 48 12.72 2.78 -8.73
N ARG A 49 12.47 3.89 -9.43
CA ARG A 49 13.46 4.79 -10.03
C ARG A 49 13.07 6.25 -9.82
N GLY A 50 13.69 6.87 -8.83
CA GLY A 50 13.72 8.32 -8.62
C GLY A 50 15.13 8.74 -8.18
N PRO A 51 15.47 10.03 -8.28
CA PRO A 51 16.74 10.54 -7.76
C PRO A 51 16.91 10.21 -6.27
N VAL A 52 18.15 10.12 -5.77
CA VAL A 52 18.49 9.60 -4.43
C VAL A 52 17.74 10.32 -3.30
N ASN A 53 17.42 11.60 -3.49
CA ASN A 53 16.56 12.40 -2.62
C ASN A 53 15.13 11.86 -2.47
N CYS A 54 14.59 11.10 -3.42
CA CYS A 54 13.29 10.44 -3.32
C CYS A 54 13.32 9.20 -2.39
N ARG A 55 14.46 8.51 -2.27
CA ARG A 55 14.55 7.24 -1.51
C ARG A 55 14.61 7.42 0.00
N ILE A 56 15.03 8.59 0.49
CA ILE A 56 14.98 8.87 1.94
C ILE A 56 13.54 8.85 2.46
N TRP A 57 12.58 9.23 1.60
CA TRP A 57 11.16 9.25 1.92
C TRP A 57 10.58 7.84 2.08
N GLU A 58 11.15 6.83 1.41
CA GLU A 58 10.75 5.43 1.56
C GLU A 58 10.94 4.94 3.00
N ILE A 59 12.03 5.37 3.65
CA ILE A 59 12.32 5.03 5.05
C ILE A 59 11.26 5.64 5.97
N PHE A 60 10.88 6.90 5.74
CA PHE A 60 9.88 7.58 6.56
C PHE A 60 8.47 7.06 6.32
N ALA A 61 8.10 6.78 5.07
CA ALA A 61 6.83 6.15 4.73
C ALA A 61 6.72 4.74 5.37
N ARG A 62 7.79 3.94 5.28
CA ARG A 62 7.85 2.62 5.91
C ARG A 62 7.78 2.70 7.43
N ALA A 63 8.45 3.68 8.05
CA ALA A 63 8.36 3.92 9.48
C ALA A 63 6.92 4.26 9.93
N LYS A 64 6.22 5.11 9.18
CA LYS A 64 4.83 5.49 9.46
C LYS A 64 3.86 4.32 9.31
N PHE A 65 4.09 3.44 8.34
CA PHE A 65 3.27 2.25 8.18
C PHE A 65 3.52 1.23 9.30
N GLN A 66 4.80 0.93 9.59
CA GLN A 66 5.19 0.05 10.69
C GLN A 66 4.69 0.56 12.05
N GLN A 67 4.66 1.88 12.25
CA GLN A 67 4.07 2.51 13.43
C GLN A 67 2.61 2.07 13.64
N ARG A 68 1.77 2.15 12.60
CA ARG A 68 0.34 1.78 12.70
C ARG A 68 0.18 0.30 13.04
N GLN A 69 0.97 -0.53 12.38
CA GLN A 69 1.00 -1.97 12.62
C GLN A 69 1.39 -2.30 14.07
N TRP A 70 2.47 -1.69 14.58
CA TRP A 70 2.91 -1.91 15.96
C TRP A 70 1.92 -1.37 17.00
N PHE A 71 1.26 -0.24 16.73
CA PHE A 71 0.24 0.29 17.62
C PHE A 71 -0.95 -0.67 17.73
N VAL A 72 -1.43 -1.20 16.60
CA VAL A 72 -2.49 -2.20 16.57
C VAL A 72 -2.09 -3.45 17.36
N VAL A 73 -0.88 -3.98 17.13
CA VAL A 73 -0.38 -5.15 17.88
C VAL A 73 -0.31 -4.86 19.39
N ALA A 74 0.23 -3.71 19.79
CA ALA A 74 0.34 -3.33 21.21
C ALA A 74 -1.03 -3.16 21.87
N SER A 75 -1.98 -2.48 21.19
CA SER A 75 -3.34 -2.30 21.69
C SER A 75 -4.09 -3.64 21.79
N ILE A 76 -3.93 -4.53 20.81
CA ILE A 76 -4.56 -5.85 20.85
C ILE A 76 -3.95 -6.69 21.98
N LEU A 77 -2.62 -6.76 22.13
CA LEU A 77 -1.97 -7.47 23.23
C LEU A 77 -2.41 -6.95 24.61
N ARG A 78 -2.68 -5.64 24.72
CA ARG A 78 -3.24 -5.03 25.94
C ARG A 78 -4.68 -5.49 26.19
N ASN A 79 -5.55 -5.38 25.18
CA ASN A 79 -6.99 -5.64 25.32
C ASN A 79 -7.34 -7.13 25.38
N MET A 80 -6.46 -7.99 24.88
CA MET A 80 -6.57 -9.45 24.94
C MET A 80 -6.39 -10.06 26.32
N ASN A 81 -6.21 -9.26 27.37
CA ASN A 81 -6.22 -9.75 28.74
C ASN A 81 -7.64 -9.67 29.33
N PRO A 82 -8.48 -10.72 29.20
CA PRO A 82 -9.75 -10.74 29.88
C PRO A 82 -9.50 -10.65 31.39
N ARG A 83 -10.35 -9.86 32.04
CA ARG A 83 -10.54 -9.78 33.49
C ARG A 83 -10.95 -11.16 34.01
N LEU A 84 -9.99 -12.07 34.15
CA LEU A 84 -10.17 -13.35 34.83
C LEU A 84 -10.00 -13.07 36.32
N ASN A 85 -11.15 -13.08 37.00
CA ASN A 85 -11.39 -13.08 38.45
C ASN A 85 -10.65 -12.04 39.30
N VAL A 86 -11.45 -11.26 40.03
CA VAL A 86 -11.05 -10.12 40.87
C VAL A 86 -10.20 -10.55 42.09
N ASP A 87 -10.14 -11.84 42.38
CA ASP A 87 -9.70 -12.34 43.70
C ASP A 87 -8.28 -12.92 43.75
N GLU A 88 -7.56 -13.04 42.62
CA GLU A 88 -6.14 -13.43 42.64
C GLU A 88 -5.25 -12.43 41.88
N PRO A 89 -4.27 -11.80 42.54
CA PRO A 89 -3.23 -11.01 41.87
C PRO A 89 -2.25 -11.94 41.16
N ALA A 90 -2.71 -12.61 40.11
CA ALA A 90 -1.87 -13.42 39.25
C ALA A 90 -0.92 -12.49 38.48
N GLN A 91 0.37 -12.53 38.84
CA GLN A 91 1.46 -11.95 38.06
C GLN A 91 1.46 -12.60 36.67
N ARG A 92 1.00 -11.89 35.63
CA ARG A 92 0.94 -12.44 34.26
C ARG A 92 2.17 -12.07 33.45
N PRO A 93 3.05 -13.00 33.08
CA PRO A 93 4.29 -12.68 32.36
C PRO A 93 4.00 -11.93 31.07
N GLY A 94 4.76 -10.85 30.82
CA GLY A 94 4.84 -10.25 29.49
C GLY A 94 5.30 -11.30 28.48
N LEU A 95 5.24 -10.97 27.18
CA LEU A 95 5.70 -11.93 26.19
C LEU A 95 7.20 -12.19 26.40
N PRO A 96 7.65 -13.46 26.42
CA PRO A 96 9.07 -13.78 26.45
C PRO A 96 9.83 -13.05 25.34
N GLU A 97 11.09 -12.68 25.58
CA GLU A 97 11.90 -11.96 24.57
C GLU A 97 12.07 -12.77 23.28
N ASP A 98 12.06 -14.10 23.37
CA ASP A 98 12.11 -15.05 22.26
C ASP A 98 10.74 -15.30 21.59
N HIS A 99 9.65 -14.68 22.07
CA HIS A 99 8.35 -14.79 21.43
C HIS A 99 8.38 -14.21 20.01
N VAL A 100 7.79 -14.92 19.04
CA VAL A 100 7.86 -14.60 17.60
C VAL A 100 7.46 -13.15 17.28
N MET A 101 6.46 -12.60 17.97
CA MET A 101 6.05 -11.20 17.81
C MET A 101 7.11 -10.21 18.29
N VAL A 102 7.69 -10.45 19.47
CA VAL A 102 8.75 -9.60 20.04
C VAL A 102 9.94 -9.58 19.09
N MET A 103 10.35 -10.76 18.62
CA MET A 103 11.42 -10.91 17.64
C MET A 103 11.12 -10.24 16.31
N THR A 104 9.87 -10.33 15.82
CA THR A 104 9.45 -9.67 14.58
C THR A 104 9.48 -8.15 14.70
N ILE A 105 8.97 -7.60 15.81
CA ILE A 105 8.99 -6.15 16.08
C ILE A 105 10.43 -5.66 16.22
N GLN A 106 11.26 -6.35 17.01
CA GLN A 106 12.67 -6.03 17.19
C GLN A 106 13.43 -6.08 15.86
N LYS A 107 13.19 -7.11 15.03
CA LYS A 107 13.77 -7.24 13.69
C LYS A 107 13.34 -6.09 12.79
N GLY A 108 12.07 -5.67 12.84
CA GLY A 108 11.54 -4.52 12.09
C GLY A 108 12.26 -3.22 12.45
N PHE A 109 12.39 -2.91 13.75
CA PHE A 109 13.15 -1.75 14.23
C PHE A 109 14.63 -1.81 13.83
N ASN A 110 15.28 -2.96 13.98
CA ASN A 110 16.68 -3.14 13.61
C ASN A 110 16.89 -2.92 12.11
N HIS A 111 15.97 -3.40 11.27
CA HIS A 111 16.01 -3.17 9.83
C HIS A 111 15.83 -1.68 9.50
N LEU A 112 14.87 -1.00 10.13
CA LEU A 112 14.66 0.44 9.93
C LEU A 112 15.90 1.26 10.33
N LEU A 113 16.51 0.94 11.48
CA LEU A 113 17.76 1.57 11.94
C LEU A 113 18.92 1.30 10.98
N ALA A 114 19.06 0.08 10.48
CA ALA A 114 20.10 -0.27 9.52
C ALA A 114 19.93 0.49 8.20
N SER A 115 18.71 0.62 7.69
CA SER A 115 18.40 1.41 6.49
C SER A 115 18.69 2.89 6.69
N PHE A 116 18.29 3.45 7.84
CA PHE A 116 18.60 4.84 8.20
C PHE A 116 20.12 5.08 8.25
N HIS A 117 20.87 4.15 8.83
CA HIS A 117 22.33 4.19 8.85
C HIS A 117 22.97 4.14 7.47
N ALA A 118 22.44 3.32 6.57
CA ALA A 118 22.95 3.23 5.21
C ALA A 118 22.79 4.58 4.49
N VAL A 119 21.64 5.25 4.66
CA VAL A 119 21.41 6.59 4.11
C VAL A 119 22.35 7.62 4.73
N GLN A 120 22.49 7.63 6.06
CA GLN A 120 23.41 8.54 6.74
C GLN A 120 24.83 8.40 6.20
N ARG A 121 25.39 7.18 6.16
CA ARG A 121 26.74 6.95 5.65
C ARG A 121 26.90 7.36 4.18
N HIS A 122 25.84 7.23 3.39
CA HIS A 122 25.86 7.65 2.00
C HIS A 122 25.97 9.16 1.87
N LEU A 123 25.12 9.91 2.59
CA LEU A 123 25.17 11.36 2.62
C LEU A 123 26.52 11.86 3.16
N GLU A 124 27.08 11.21 4.20
CA GLU A 124 28.42 11.50 4.72
C GLU A 124 29.50 11.31 3.65
N ARG A 125 29.46 10.19 2.91
CA ARG A 125 30.42 9.88 1.84
C ARG A 125 30.36 10.89 0.70
N CYS A 126 29.15 11.35 0.36
CA CYS A 126 28.94 12.38 -0.65
C CYS A 126 29.23 13.80 -0.15
N GLN A 127 29.64 13.97 1.11
CA GLN A 127 29.87 15.28 1.76
C GLN A 127 28.65 16.20 1.68
N LEU A 128 27.44 15.61 1.68
CA LEU A 128 26.18 16.35 1.59
C LEU A 128 25.57 16.67 2.95
N ILE A 129 26.17 16.21 4.04
CA ILE A 129 25.62 16.45 5.37
C ILE A 129 26.07 17.82 5.89
N SER A 130 25.12 18.75 6.02
CA SER A 130 25.29 19.94 6.84
C SER A 130 25.39 19.57 8.32
N THR A 131 26.00 20.42 9.15
CA THR A 131 26.08 20.22 10.60
C THR A 131 24.69 20.10 11.24
N GLU A 132 23.71 20.86 10.74
CA GLU A 132 22.32 20.80 11.15
C GLU A 132 21.65 19.47 10.78
N LEU A 133 21.80 19.02 9.53
CA LEU A 133 21.30 17.73 9.08
C LEU A 133 21.92 16.58 9.90
N GLN A 134 23.23 16.63 10.17
CA GLN A 134 23.91 15.64 10.99
C GLN A 134 23.30 15.56 12.39
N THR A 135 23.08 16.72 13.01
CA THR A 135 22.51 16.83 14.36
C THR A 135 21.10 16.25 14.39
N ASN A 136 20.26 16.61 13.41
CA ASN A 136 18.90 16.08 13.28
C ASN A 136 18.90 14.55 13.09
N MET A 137 19.80 14.00 12.27
CA MET A 137 19.91 12.56 12.05
C MET A 137 20.36 11.81 13.31
N ILE A 138 21.29 12.37 14.10
CA ILE A 138 21.73 11.80 15.38
C ILE A 138 20.56 11.77 16.39
N ILE A 139 19.82 12.88 16.50
CA ILE A 139 18.67 12.99 17.40
C ILE A 139 17.59 11.97 17.02
N PHE A 140 17.23 11.90 15.74
CA PHE A 140 16.23 10.96 15.23
C PHE A 140 16.63 9.51 15.53
N ARG A 141 17.89 9.14 15.24
CA ARG A 141 18.41 7.80 15.54
C ARG A 141 18.28 7.45 17.02
N ALA A 142 18.74 8.33 17.91
CA ALA A 142 18.69 8.08 19.35
C ALA A 142 17.24 7.92 19.85
N ARG A 143 16.31 8.70 19.31
CA ARG A 143 14.87 8.58 19.61
C ARG A 143 14.27 7.31 19.04
N LEU A 144 14.68 6.87 17.85
CA LEU A 144 14.20 5.64 17.25
C LEU A 144 14.64 4.41 18.06
N GLU A 145 15.90 4.36 18.49
CA GLU A 145 16.43 3.34 19.40
C GLU A 145 15.72 3.36 20.77
N SER A 146 15.42 4.55 21.30
CA SER A 146 14.64 4.71 22.53
C SER A 146 13.20 4.21 22.37
N CYS A 147 12.54 4.53 21.27
CA CYS A 147 11.19 4.08 20.94
C CYS A 147 11.12 2.56 20.82
N SER A 148 12.06 1.97 20.08
CA SER A 148 12.21 0.51 19.94
C SER A 148 12.30 -0.18 21.31
N ARG A 149 13.22 0.28 22.17
CA ARG A 149 13.39 -0.27 23.53
C ARG A 149 12.14 -0.12 24.39
N SER A 150 11.40 0.98 24.25
CA SER A 150 10.17 1.20 25.01
C SER A 150 9.02 0.33 24.55
N ILE A 151 8.83 0.13 23.24
CA ILE A 151 7.79 -0.76 22.71
C ILE A 151 8.11 -2.21 23.05
N VAL A 152 9.32 -2.65 22.75
CA VAL A 152 9.75 -4.02 23.07
C VAL A 152 9.67 -4.24 24.58
N GLY A 153 10.16 -3.29 25.38
CA GLY A 153 10.06 -3.35 26.84
C GLY A 153 8.62 -3.35 27.36
N ALA A 154 7.68 -2.64 26.71
CA ALA A 154 6.26 -2.65 27.10
C ALA A 154 5.59 -4.00 26.78
N ILE A 155 6.07 -4.69 25.74
CA ILE A 155 5.57 -6.01 25.34
C ILE A 155 6.22 -7.12 26.19
N THR A 156 7.51 -6.99 26.52
CA THR A 156 8.28 -8.05 27.20
C THR A 156 8.27 -7.95 28.72
N ARG A 157 8.30 -6.74 29.29
CA ARG A 157 8.33 -6.55 30.74
C ARG A 157 6.89 -6.56 31.28
N GLN A 158 6.72 -7.12 32.48
CA GLN A 158 5.59 -6.81 33.37
C GLN A 158 5.93 -5.58 34.26
N PRO A 159 5.62 -4.33 33.91
CA PRO A 159 5.75 -3.25 34.89
C PRO A 159 4.41 -2.66 35.36
N TRP A 160 3.30 -2.93 34.67
CA TRP A 160 2.06 -2.17 34.89
C TRP A 160 1.26 -2.59 36.14
N CYS A 161 1.69 -3.65 36.83
CA CYS A 161 1.04 -4.18 38.02
C CYS A 161 2.01 -4.46 39.16
N GLN A 162 2.97 -3.57 39.46
CA GLN A 162 3.61 -3.64 40.79
C GLN A 162 2.58 -3.24 41.84
N PRO A 163 2.11 -4.17 42.70
CA PRO A 163 1.12 -3.86 43.71
C PRO A 163 1.77 -2.89 44.72
N GLY A 164 1.20 -1.69 44.87
CA GLY A 164 1.57 -0.76 45.95
C GLY A 164 2.39 0.47 45.55
N LYS A 165 2.78 0.65 44.29
CA LYS A 165 3.18 1.98 43.79
C LYS A 165 1.99 2.57 43.06
N TYR A 166 1.34 3.55 43.69
CA TYR A 166 0.30 4.38 43.09
C TYR A 166 0.86 5.13 41.87
N LEU A 167 0.99 4.43 40.75
CA LEU A 167 1.07 5.07 39.45
C LEU A 167 -0.35 5.49 39.04
N PRO A 168 -0.50 6.66 38.41
CA PRO A 168 -1.78 7.09 37.86
C PRO A 168 -2.36 5.99 36.97
N ARG A 169 -3.69 5.88 36.93
CA ARG A 169 -4.43 4.83 36.22
C ARG A 169 -3.77 4.45 34.88
N PRO A 170 -3.56 3.15 34.60
CA PRO A 170 -2.81 2.68 33.42
C PRO A 170 -3.44 2.98 32.05
N ASP A 171 -4.69 3.44 32.00
CA ASP A 171 -5.50 3.32 30.79
C ASP A 171 -5.39 4.52 29.84
N GLU A 172 -5.00 5.72 30.32
CA GLU A 172 -4.92 6.92 29.46
C GLU A 172 -3.49 7.30 29.08
N ASN A 173 -2.47 6.86 29.84
CA ASN A 173 -1.13 7.40 29.70
C ASN A 173 -0.25 6.63 28.71
N PHE A 174 -0.47 5.34 28.46
CA PHE A 174 0.37 4.59 27.53
C PHE A 174 0.12 4.99 26.07
N ASP A 175 -1.14 5.05 25.65
CA ASP A 175 -1.49 5.44 24.29
C ASP A 175 -1.07 6.90 24.03
N ALA A 176 -1.25 7.78 25.03
CA ALA A 176 -0.77 9.15 24.99
C ALA A 176 0.76 9.22 24.91
N HIS A 177 1.49 8.46 25.74
CA HIS A 177 2.95 8.41 25.75
C HIS A 177 3.53 7.87 24.44
N MET A 178 2.91 6.82 23.89
CA MET A 178 3.31 6.27 22.60
C MET A 178 3.02 7.26 21.47
N THR A 179 1.84 7.89 21.49
CA THR A 179 1.47 8.93 20.53
C THR A 179 2.46 10.10 20.57
N GLU A 180 2.80 10.58 21.76
CA GLU A 180 3.77 11.67 21.97
C GLU A 180 5.16 11.31 21.41
N ARG A 181 5.70 10.14 21.76
CA ARG A 181 7.00 9.69 21.23
C ARG A 181 7.01 9.58 19.71
N TRP A 182 5.91 9.12 19.12
CA TRP A 182 5.80 9.04 17.68
C TRP A 182 5.65 10.41 17.02
N GLN A 183 4.96 11.35 17.65
CA GLN A 183 4.92 12.73 17.19
C GLN A 183 6.32 13.34 17.14
N TRP A 184 7.17 13.08 18.15
CA TRP A 184 8.57 13.52 18.13
C TRP A 184 9.35 12.91 16.97
N LEU A 185 9.23 11.59 16.75
CA LEU A 185 9.91 10.92 15.63
C LEU A 185 9.43 11.44 14.27
N SER A 186 8.13 11.69 14.12
CA SER A 186 7.58 12.28 12.91
C SER A 186 8.08 13.71 12.70
N ALA A 187 8.14 14.53 13.76
CA ALA A 187 8.65 15.88 13.66
C ALA A 187 10.14 15.91 13.25
N ASP A 188 10.95 15.03 13.82
CA ASP A 188 12.37 14.90 13.47
C ASP A 188 12.55 14.39 12.02
N ALA A 189 11.74 13.42 11.60
CA ALA A 189 11.71 12.96 10.22
C ALA A 189 11.41 14.09 9.23
N CYS A 190 10.41 14.92 9.53
CA CYS A 190 10.08 16.09 8.72
C CYS A 190 11.24 17.08 8.63
N LYS A 191 11.94 17.35 9.75
CA LYS A 191 13.12 18.23 9.76
C LYS A 191 14.26 17.68 8.91
N ILE A 192 14.56 16.39 9.04
CA ILE A 192 15.58 15.72 8.21
C ILE A 192 15.21 15.84 6.74
N ALA A 193 13.94 15.62 6.41
CA ALA A 193 13.47 15.67 5.05
C ALA A 193 13.51 17.09 4.45
N GLU A 194 13.17 18.10 5.24
CA GLU A 194 13.31 19.52 4.85
C GLU A 194 14.78 19.85 4.55
N GLU A 195 15.70 19.46 5.43
CA GLU A 195 17.14 19.66 5.23
C GLU A 195 17.68 18.93 4.01
N VAL A 196 17.22 17.70 3.76
CA VAL A 196 17.61 16.93 2.57
C VAL A 196 17.04 17.55 1.29
N GLY A 197 15.88 18.19 1.36
CA GLY A 197 15.30 18.97 0.27
C GLY A 197 16.10 20.23 -0.10
N LYS A 198 16.91 20.76 0.83
CA LYS A 198 17.82 21.90 0.58
C LYS A 198 19.11 21.49 -0.13
N LEU A 199 19.39 20.19 -0.25
CA LEU A 199 20.61 19.72 -0.91
C LEU A 199 20.55 19.99 -2.42
N PRO A 200 21.68 20.36 -3.04
CA PRO A 200 21.72 20.60 -4.48
C PRO A 200 21.26 19.35 -5.24
N SER A 201 20.45 19.56 -6.29
CA SER A 201 19.96 18.48 -7.14
C SER A 201 21.15 17.69 -7.70
N MET A 202 21.21 16.38 -7.41
CA MET A 202 22.29 15.51 -7.86
C MET A 202 22.28 15.24 -9.38
N SER A 203 21.34 15.84 -10.12
CA SER A 203 21.23 15.74 -11.58
C SER A 203 22.49 16.21 -12.31
N ASP A 204 23.28 17.09 -11.70
CA ASP A 204 24.39 17.76 -12.38
C ASP A 204 25.75 17.08 -12.12
N ALA A 205 25.81 16.07 -11.24
CA ALA A 205 27.03 15.34 -10.87
C ALA A 205 27.18 13.99 -11.62
N SER A 206 26.84 13.98 -12.91
CA SER A 206 26.60 12.79 -13.74
C SER A 206 27.78 11.83 -13.95
N GLU A 207 29.03 12.16 -13.59
CA GLU A 207 30.17 11.40 -14.17
C GLU A 207 30.81 10.26 -13.36
N VAL A 208 30.53 9.99 -12.07
CA VAL A 208 31.43 9.04 -11.33
C VAL A 208 30.80 7.95 -10.44
N ILE A 209 29.50 7.89 -10.18
CA ILE A 209 28.97 6.86 -9.25
C ILE A 209 28.14 5.79 -9.97
N SER A 210 28.78 4.65 -10.25
CA SER A 210 28.10 3.40 -10.63
C SER A 210 27.03 3.03 -9.60
N LEU A 211 25.76 3.27 -9.96
CA LEU A 211 24.56 3.09 -9.13
C LEU A 211 24.12 1.62 -8.96
N SER A 212 25.01 0.65 -9.17
CA SER A 212 24.64 -0.78 -9.24
C SER A 212 24.38 -1.46 -7.89
N SER A 213 24.12 -0.75 -6.78
CA SER A 213 24.00 -1.42 -5.48
C SER A 213 23.15 -0.68 -4.44
N TRP A 214 21.93 -0.29 -4.80
CA TRP A 214 20.88 0.05 -3.82
C TRP A 214 19.62 -0.82 -3.97
N SER A 215 19.72 -1.95 -4.67
CA SER A 215 18.79 -3.06 -4.48
C SER A 215 19.18 -3.73 -3.16
N MET A 216 18.69 -3.19 -2.05
CA MET A 216 18.84 -3.85 -0.76
C MET A 216 17.89 -5.05 -0.73
N ILE A 217 18.52 -6.23 -0.87
CA ILE A 217 18.16 -7.50 -0.22
C ILE A 217 17.01 -8.25 -0.88
N SER A 218 17.31 -8.90 -2.01
CA SER A 218 16.65 -10.14 -2.39
C SER A 218 16.88 -11.20 -1.31
N GLU A 219 15.81 -11.95 -1.03
CA GLU A 219 15.72 -13.04 -0.07
C GLU A 219 16.89 -14.02 -0.18
N THR A 220 17.57 -14.24 0.93
CA THR A 220 18.31 -15.48 1.16
C THR A 220 17.34 -16.54 1.65
N ALA A 221 16.55 -17.10 0.72
CA ALA A 221 15.78 -18.31 0.95
C ALA A 221 16.32 -19.42 0.02
N SER A 222 17.38 -20.07 0.49
CA SER A 222 17.75 -21.40 0.01
C SER A 222 17.28 -22.40 1.07
N ASP A 223 16.12 -23.01 0.86
CA ASP A 223 15.94 -24.39 1.32
C ASP A 223 14.89 -25.16 0.49
N ARG A 224 15.14 -26.46 0.32
CA ARG A 224 14.50 -27.36 -0.65
C ARG A 224 13.30 -28.12 -0.07
N GLY A 225 12.13 -27.98 -0.73
CA GLY A 225 11.10 -29.02 -0.99
C GLY A 225 10.27 -29.59 0.19
N PRO A 226 9.29 -30.51 -0.06
CA PRO A 226 8.73 -30.99 -1.32
C PRO A 226 7.18 -30.89 -1.46
N ALA A 227 6.70 -31.32 -2.62
CA ALA A 227 5.31 -31.32 -3.12
C ALA A 227 4.27 -32.10 -2.28
N MET A 228 2.99 -31.68 -2.34
CA MET A 228 1.85 -32.60 -2.53
C MET A 228 0.46 -31.92 -2.72
N LEU A 229 -0.23 -32.42 -3.76
CA LEU A 229 -1.67 -32.68 -3.92
C LEU A 229 -2.73 -31.55 -4.02
N THR A 230 -3.13 -31.38 -5.27
CA THR A 230 -4.50 -31.29 -5.83
C THR A 230 -5.62 -31.90 -4.98
N ALA A 231 -6.71 -31.14 -4.78
CA ALA A 231 -8.07 -31.67 -4.65
C ALA A 231 -9.09 -30.64 -5.15
N HIS A 232 -9.73 -31.01 -6.27
CA HIS A 232 -11.00 -30.48 -6.78
C HIS A 232 -12.11 -30.66 -5.74
N LEU A 233 -12.91 -29.63 -5.48
CA LEU A 233 -14.28 -29.79 -4.97
C LEU A 233 -15.18 -28.73 -5.63
N GLU A 234 -15.89 -29.19 -6.65
CA GLU A 234 -17.11 -28.58 -7.15
C GLU A 234 -18.17 -28.69 -6.05
N LEU A 235 -18.78 -27.57 -5.68
CA LEU A 235 -20.06 -27.59 -4.98
C LEU A 235 -21.07 -26.90 -5.88
N GLU A 236 -21.90 -27.75 -6.48
CA GLU A 236 -23.09 -27.37 -7.22
C GLU A 236 -24.06 -26.64 -6.30
N SER A 237 -24.52 -25.49 -6.81
CA SER A 237 -25.56 -24.65 -6.25
C SER A 237 -26.92 -25.27 -6.56
N VAL A 238 -27.66 -25.67 -5.52
CA VAL A 238 -29.07 -26.01 -5.62
C VAL A 238 -29.82 -25.49 -4.40
N ALA A 239 -30.80 -24.63 -4.69
CA ALA A 239 -31.99 -24.23 -3.91
C ALA A 239 -32.02 -22.74 -3.59
N SER A 240 -33.13 -22.03 -3.69
CA SER A 240 -34.43 -22.23 -4.35
C SER A 240 -35.23 -20.96 -4.06
N HIS A 241 -35.98 -20.49 -5.04
CA HIS A 241 -37.28 -19.80 -4.92
C HIS A 241 -37.67 -19.28 -3.52
N TYR A 242 -37.65 -17.96 -3.34
CA TYR A 242 -38.77 -17.19 -2.77
C TYR A 242 -38.67 -15.75 -3.28
N SER A 243 -39.31 -15.52 -4.42
CA SER A 243 -39.67 -14.20 -4.93
C SER A 243 -40.87 -13.73 -4.14
N VAL A 244 -40.69 -12.71 -3.31
CA VAL A 244 -41.80 -11.95 -2.73
C VAL A 244 -41.50 -10.48 -2.99
N ASP A 245 -42.41 -9.87 -3.74
CA ASP A 245 -42.39 -8.47 -4.12
C ASP A 245 -42.15 -7.56 -2.92
N SER A 246 -41.11 -6.72 -3.01
CA SER A 246 -40.93 -5.58 -2.14
C SER A 246 -40.80 -4.33 -3.00
N ASP A 247 -41.96 -3.77 -3.34
CA ASP A 247 -42.16 -2.43 -3.89
C ASP A 247 -41.68 -1.35 -2.91
N MET A 248 -40.37 -1.15 -2.80
CA MET A 248 -39.78 0.10 -2.32
C MET A 248 -38.85 0.65 -3.39
N SER A 249 -39.46 1.14 -4.46
CA SER A 249 -38.83 1.98 -5.47
C SER A 249 -38.45 3.32 -4.83
N CYS A 250 -37.14 3.54 -4.68
CA CYS A 250 -36.51 4.81 -4.40
C CYS A 250 -36.69 5.76 -5.60
N LEU A 251 -37.92 6.24 -5.81
CA LEU A 251 -38.19 7.32 -6.75
C LEU A 251 -37.51 8.59 -6.24
N SER A 252 -36.41 8.92 -6.91
CA SER A 252 -35.66 10.16 -6.83
C SER A 252 -36.55 11.36 -7.17
N GLY A 253 -37.29 11.88 -6.18
CA GLY A 253 -37.90 13.19 -6.28
C GLY A 253 -36.82 14.26 -6.49
N GLN A 254 -36.80 14.87 -7.68
CA GLN A 254 -36.04 16.08 -8.03
C GLN A 254 -34.52 15.98 -8.23
N GLY A 255 -33.93 14.79 -8.17
CA GLY A 255 -32.55 14.58 -8.60
C GLY A 255 -32.50 14.34 -10.11
N GLY A 256 -32.16 15.35 -10.91
CA GLY A 256 -31.80 15.12 -12.32
C GLY A 256 -30.76 13.99 -12.44
N PRO A 257 -30.65 13.36 -13.61
CA PRO A 257 -30.09 12.02 -13.70
C PRO A 257 -28.57 11.96 -13.43
N HIS A 258 -28.15 10.87 -12.79
CA HIS A 258 -26.77 10.59 -12.37
C HIS A 258 -26.05 9.80 -13.46
N CYS A 259 -25.56 10.51 -14.48
CA CYS A 259 -25.13 9.85 -15.71
C CYS A 259 -23.61 9.71 -15.84
N PHE A 260 -23.20 8.67 -16.57
CA PHE A 260 -21.85 8.38 -17.02
C PHE A 260 -21.75 8.67 -18.53
N LEU A 261 -20.59 9.11 -19.03
CA LEU A 261 -20.32 9.09 -20.47
C LEU A 261 -20.25 7.64 -21.01
N PRO A 262 -20.68 7.38 -22.27
CA PRO A 262 -20.62 6.05 -22.89
C PRO A 262 -19.23 5.39 -22.89
N SER A 263 -18.17 6.20 -22.99
CA SER A 263 -16.77 5.77 -23.06
C SER A 263 -16.12 5.46 -21.70
N TYR A 264 -16.83 5.67 -20.58
CA TYR A 264 -16.28 5.32 -19.26
C TYR A 264 -16.01 3.84 -19.15
N LEU A 265 -14.86 3.49 -18.57
CA LEU A 265 -14.47 2.10 -18.32
C LEU A 265 -14.74 1.70 -16.86
N PHE A 266 -15.25 0.49 -16.67
CA PHE A 266 -15.51 -0.13 -15.36
C PHE A 266 -14.72 -1.44 -15.24
N LYS A 267 -14.29 -1.77 -14.01
CA LYS A 267 -13.66 -3.06 -13.72
C LYS A 267 -14.70 -4.18 -13.76
N HIS A 268 -14.56 -5.12 -14.67
CA HIS A 268 -15.37 -6.33 -14.78
C HIS A 268 -14.58 -7.53 -14.20
N PRO A 269 -15.09 -8.24 -13.18
CA PRO A 269 -14.42 -9.41 -12.63
C PRO A 269 -14.44 -10.57 -13.65
N GLN A 270 -13.32 -11.27 -13.80
CA GLN A 270 -13.20 -12.49 -14.61
C GLN A 270 -12.93 -13.71 -13.72
N ALA A 271 -12.97 -14.89 -14.33
CA ALA A 271 -12.55 -16.13 -13.67
C ALA A 271 -11.09 -16.05 -13.19
N ALA A 272 -10.76 -16.81 -12.14
CA ALA A 272 -9.42 -16.87 -11.56
C ALA A 272 -8.87 -15.54 -11.01
N GLY A 273 -9.74 -14.59 -10.63
CA GLY A 273 -9.33 -13.33 -10.00
C GLY A 273 -8.76 -12.27 -10.97
N ALA A 274 -8.75 -12.56 -12.27
CA ALA A 274 -8.41 -11.57 -13.29
C ALA A 274 -9.49 -10.48 -13.40
N THR A 275 -9.12 -9.30 -13.89
CA THR A 275 -10.04 -8.19 -14.14
C THR A 275 -9.92 -7.71 -15.57
N ALA A 276 -11.07 -7.51 -16.23
CA ALA A 276 -11.15 -6.82 -17.52
C ALA A 276 -11.78 -5.44 -17.37
N TRP A 277 -11.71 -4.65 -18.42
CA TRP A 277 -12.38 -3.35 -18.50
C TRP A 277 -13.57 -3.48 -19.45
N VAL A 278 -14.73 -2.96 -19.05
CA VAL A 278 -15.95 -2.90 -19.86
C VAL A 278 -16.39 -1.44 -19.97
N SER A 279 -16.81 -1.01 -21.16
CA SER A 279 -17.26 0.36 -21.36
C SER A 279 -18.70 0.55 -20.87
N ALA A 280 -19.09 1.78 -20.53
CA ALA A 280 -20.42 2.10 -20.03
C ALA A 280 -21.51 1.73 -21.06
N GLN A 281 -21.24 1.95 -22.35
CA GLN A 281 -22.16 1.59 -23.45
C GLN A 281 -22.35 0.07 -23.61
N ASP A 282 -21.37 -0.74 -23.17
CA ASP A 282 -21.44 -2.20 -23.25
C ASP A 282 -22.08 -2.82 -22.00
N LEU A 283 -22.36 -2.01 -20.96
CA LEU A 283 -23.04 -2.49 -19.76
C LEU A 283 -24.51 -2.78 -20.06
N GLN A 284 -24.95 -3.96 -19.66
CA GLN A 284 -26.35 -4.39 -19.71
C GLN A 284 -26.84 -4.77 -18.32
N LYS A 285 -28.16 -4.79 -18.11
CA LYS A 285 -28.74 -5.32 -16.86
C LYS A 285 -28.22 -6.73 -16.59
N GLY A 286 -27.78 -7.01 -15.36
CA GLY A 286 -27.17 -8.27 -14.97
C GLY A 286 -25.65 -8.31 -15.09
N THR A 287 -25.02 -7.31 -15.74
CA THR A 287 -23.56 -7.23 -15.83
C THR A 287 -22.97 -7.02 -14.45
N LYS A 288 -21.94 -7.80 -14.10
CA LYS A 288 -21.24 -7.70 -12.82
C LYS A 288 -20.00 -6.81 -12.98
N ILE A 289 -19.78 -5.90 -12.05
CA ILE A 289 -18.58 -5.03 -12.01
C ILE A 289 -18.03 -4.96 -10.58
N LEU A 290 -16.82 -4.43 -10.42
CA LEU A 290 -16.19 -4.21 -9.13
C LEU A 290 -16.46 -2.79 -8.62
N ALA A 291 -16.94 -2.69 -7.39
CA ALA A 291 -16.97 -1.45 -6.62
C ALA A 291 -15.56 -1.05 -6.15
N ALA A 292 -15.41 0.18 -5.64
CA ALA A 292 -14.14 0.71 -5.14
C ALA A 292 -13.60 -0.06 -3.92
N ASP A 293 -14.47 -0.73 -3.17
CA ASP A 293 -14.10 -1.61 -2.05
C ASP A 293 -13.72 -3.04 -2.51
N GLY A 294 -13.80 -3.33 -3.82
CA GLY A 294 -13.55 -4.65 -4.39
C GLY A 294 -14.77 -5.58 -4.38
N ALA A 295 -15.92 -5.16 -3.83
CA ALA A 295 -17.13 -5.96 -3.86
C ALA A 295 -17.67 -6.07 -5.29
N VAL A 296 -18.22 -7.24 -5.64
CA VAL A 296 -18.93 -7.43 -6.90
C VAL A 296 -20.33 -6.86 -6.76
N ILE A 297 -20.69 -5.95 -7.67
CA ILE A 297 -22.03 -5.35 -7.75
C ILE A 297 -22.63 -5.60 -9.13
N GLU A 298 -23.96 -5.54 -9.23
CA GLU A 298 -24.69 -5.85 -10.44
C GLU A 298 -25.36 -4.61 -11.02
N VAL A 299 -25.27 -4.43 -12.35
CA VAL A 299 -26.00 -3.40 -13.09
C VAL A 299 -27.48 -3.75 -13.09
N GLN A 300 -28.32 -2.90 -12.51
CA GLN A 300 -29.78 -3.08 -12.44
C GLN A 300 -30.52 -2.43 -13.59
N LYS A 301 -30.06 -1.24 -14.01
CA LYS A 301 -30.70 -0.44 -15.04
C LYS A 301 -29.66 0.39 -15.77
N VAL A 302 -29.81 0.50 -17.09
CA VAL A 302 -29.05 1.40 -17.97
C VAL A 302 -30.07 2.15 -18.81
N GLU A 303 -30.04 3.48 -18.76
CA GLU A 303 -30.95 4.33 -19.53
C GLU A 303 -30.14 5.42 -20.25
N ALA A 304 -30.24 5.44 -21.59
CA ALA A 304 -29.63 6.48 -22.40
C ALA A 304 -30.39 7.80 -22.25
N GLN A 305 -29.64 8.87 -22.04
CA GLN A 305 -30.15 10.21 -21.80
C GLN A 305 -29.22 11.22 -22.47
N LYS A 306 -29.67 12.48 -22.51
CA LYS A 306 -28.92 13.55 -23.15
C LYS A 306 -28.73 14.72 -22.19
N THR A 307 -27.55 15.36 -22.27
CA THR A 307 -27.20 16.54 -21.47
C THR A 307 -26.58 17.61 -22.35
N GLN A 308 -26.75 18.87 -21.97
CA GLN A 308 -26.07 20.02 -22.59
C GLN A 308 -24.96 20.59 -21.69
N LYS A 309 -24.70 19.93 -20.56
CA LYS A 309 -23.75 20.36 -19.54
C LYS A 309 -22.86 19.22 -19.09
N LEU A 310 -21.56 19.47 -19.12
CA LEU A 310 -20.53 18.61 -18.56
C LEU A 310 -19.65 19.41 -17.59
N LEU A 311 -18.96 18.70 -16.72
CA LEU A 311 -18.10 19.25 -15.70
C LEU A 311 -16.81 18.43 -15.60
N ASP A 312 -15.67 19.07 -15.81
CA ASP A 312 -14.36 18.46 -15.53
C ASP A 312 -13.92 18.80 -14.12
N LEU A 313 -13.59 17.78 -13.35
CA LEU A 313 -12.89 17.88 -12.07
C LEU A 313 -11.43 17.49 -12.29
N GLU A 314 -10.52 18.41 -11.99
CA GLU A 314 -9.10 18.14 -11.91
C GLU A 314 -8.78 17.82 -10.45
N ILE A 315 -8.30 16.59 -10.21
CA ILE A 315 -8.05 16.06 -8.87
C ILE A 315 -6.55 15.87 -8.73
N ASP A 316 -5.99 16.31 -7.60
CA ASP A 316 -4.56 16.20 -7.31
C ASP A 316 -4.08 14.76 -7.45
N ASP A 317 -3.02 14.52 -8.23
CA ASP A 317 -2.44 13.19 -8.50
C ASP A 317 -3.47 12.16 -9.00
N ALA A 318 -4.45 12.58 -9.82
CA ALA A 318 -5.41 11.69 -10.46
C ALA A 318 -5.73 12.14 -11.89
N VAL A 319 -6.26 11.21 -12.69
CA VAL A 319 -6.73 11.51 -14.05
C VAL A 319 -7.94 12.47 -13.96
N PRO A 320 -8.02 13.50 -14.83
CA PRO A 320 -9.19 14.37 -14.89
C PRO A 320 -10.50 13.59 -15.03
N PHE A 321 -11.54 14.05 -14.35
CA PHE A 321 -12.83 13.36 -14.29
C PHE A 321 -13.96 14.22 -14.88
N THR A 322 -14.47 13.82 -16.05
CA THR A 322 -15.53 14.54 -16.79
C THR A 322 -16.89 13.93 -16.53
N THR A 323 -17.83 14.69 -15.98
CA THR A 323 -19.13 14.14 -15.56
C THR A 323 -20.29 15.11 -15.73
N THR A 324 -21.53 14.65 -15.50
CA THR A 324 -22.69 15.56 -15.49
C THR A 324 -22.81 16.30 -14.16
N PRO A 325 -23.40 17.51 -14.12
CA PRO A 325 -23.56 18.28 -12.88
C PRO A 325 -24.26 17.53 -11.73
N ASN A 326 -25.14 16.57 -12.03
CA ASN A 326 -25.88 15.80 -11.04
C ASN A 326 -25.17 14.52 -10.58
N HIS A 327 -24.03 14.14 -11.18
CA HIS A 327 -23.33 12.91 -10.83
C HIS A 327 -22.97 12.86 -9.33
N ARG A 328 -23.06 11.67 -8.71
CA ARG A 328 -22.77 11.48 -7.28
C ARG A 328 -21.27 11.25 -7.09
N ILE A 329 -20.63 12.18 -6.38
CA ILE A 329 -19.20 12.12 -6.03
C ILE A 329 -19.09 11.73 -4.56
N MET A 330 -18.32 10.69 -4.27
CA MET A 330 -18.04 10.25 -2.90
C MET A 330 -17.04 11.21 -2.25
N VAL A 331 -17.35 11.68 -1.04
CA VAL A 331 -16.49 12.57 -0.24
C VAL A 331 -16.00 11.82 1.01
N PRO A 332 -14.88 12.24 1.63
CA PRO A 332 -14.37 11.62 2.86
C PRO A 332 -15.26 11.96 4.06
N SER A 333 -16.39 11.27 4.18
CA SER A 333 -17.34 11.29 5.30
C SER A 333 -18.25 10.08 5.13
N ASP A 334 -18.48 9.30 6.18
CA ASP A 334 -19.20 8.00 6.23
C ASP A 334 -20.24 7.80 5.09
N ASP A 335 -19.80 7.20 3.98
CA ASP A 335 -20.56 6.90 2.75
C ASP A 335 -21.39 8.06 2.15
N GLN A 336 -21.01 9.31 2.44
CA GLN A 336 -21.70 10.48 1.91
C GLN A 336 -21.32 10.72 0.45
N THR A 337 -22.33 11.07 -0.35
CA THR A 337 -22.16 11.52 -1.73
C THR A 337 -22.67 12.95 -1.90
N VAL A 338 -21.92 13.77 -2.62
CA VAL A 338 -22.32 15.12 -3.04
C VAL A 338 -22.51 15.16 -4.56
N LYS A 339 -23.37 16.05 -5.06
CA LYS A 339 -23.49 16.25 -6.52
C LYS A 339 -22.21 16.91 -7.06
N ALA A 340 -21.74 16.50 -8.24
CA ALA A 340 -20.54 17.06 -8.87
C ALA A 340 -20.56 18.58 -8.98
N ILE A 341 -21.73 19.20 -9.25
CA ILE A 341 -21.86 20.66 -9.30
C ILE A 341 -21.57 21.35 -7.96
N LYS A 342 -21.77 20.65 -6.83
CA LYS A 342 -21.52 21.16 -5.47
C LYS A 342 -20.08 20.92 -5.00
N VAL A 343 -19.27 20.18 -5.76
CA VAL A 343 -17.85 20.00 -5.46
C VAL A 343 -17.13 21.30 -5.83
N GLU A 344 -16.43 21.90 -4.88
CA GLU A 344 -15.67 23.14 -5.10
C GLU A 344 -14.17 22.86 -5.17
N VAL A 345 -13.42 23.74 -5.86
CA VAL A 345 -11.96 23.69 -5.83
C VAL A 345 -11.49 23.84 -4.38
N GLY A 346 -10.66 22.91 -3.94
CA GLY A 346 -10.21 22.79 -2.57
C GLY A 346 -10.95 21.75 -1.72
N SER A 347 -12.09 21.24 -2.20
CA SER A 347 -12.80 20.12 -1.57
C SER A 347 -12.01 18.82 -1.69
N TRP A 348 -12.29 17.87 -0.80
CA TRP A 348 -11.70 16.52 -0.85
C TRP A 348 -12.71 15.52 -1.42
N VAL A 349 -12.25 14.62 -2.27
CA VAL A 349 -13.06 13.56 -2.89
C VAL A 349 -12.35 12.21 -2.73
N MET A 350 -13.11 11.12 -2.66
CA MET A 350 -12.56 9.77 -2.54
C MET A 350 -12.17 9.21 -3.91
N CYS A 351 -10.93 8.75 -4.04
CA CYS A 351 -10.39 8.13 -5.25
C CYS A 351 -10.36 6.59 -5.16
N SER A 352 -10.11 5.93 -6.31
CA SER A 352 -10.14 4.46 -6.43
C SER A 352 -9.06 3.72 -5.62
N ASP A 353 -7.99 4.42 -5.24
CA ASP A 353 -6.94 3.96 -4.33
C ASP A 353 -7.34 4.08 -2.85
N ARG A 354 -8.61 4.43 -2.58
CA ARG A 354 -9.19 4.69 -1.25
C ARG A 354 -8.53 5.87 -0.52
N MET A 355 -7.85 6.75 -1.25
CA MET A 355 -7.29 7.97 -0.71
C MET A 355 -8.21 9.15 -1.00
N ALA A 356 -8.35 10.04 -0.02
CA ALA A 356 -8.98 11.33 -0.26
C ALA A 356 -7.98 12.24 -0.98
N LYS A 357 -8.35 12.77 -2.14
CA LYS A 357 -7.53 13.71 -2.90
C LYS A 357 -8.25 15.04 -3.08
N LYS A 358 -7.49 16.12 -3.21
CA LYS A 358 -8.03 17.49 -3.27
C LYS A 358 -8.42 17.83 -4.70
N VAL A 359 -9.55 18.49 -4.89
CA VAL A 359 -9.95 19.05 -6.19
C VAL A 359 -9.14 20.32 -6.42
N ILE A 360 -8.31 20.32 -7.45
CA ILE A 360 -7.41 21.45 -7.80
C ILE A 360 -7.97 22.31 -8.93
N GLY A 361 -8.91 21.78 -9.71
CA GLY A 361 -9.55 22.50 -10.82
C GLY A 361 -10.99 22.04 -11.05
N LYS A 362 -11.81 22.94 -11.59
CA LYS A 362 -13.20 22.69 -11.97
C LYS A 362 -13.55 23.52 -13.19
N LYS A 363 -14.00 22.87 -14.27
CA LYS A 363 -14.42 23.55 -15.52
C LYS A 363 -15.81 23.07 -15.91
N GLU A 364 -16.73 23.98 -16.18
CA GLU A 364 -18.06 23.66 -16.71
C GLU A 364 -18.08 23.93 -18.22
N TYR A 365 -18.61 22.99 -18.99
CA TYR A 365 -18.75 23.11 -20.44
C TYR A 365 -20.22 23.06 -20.82
N LEU A 366 -20.60 23.94 -21.74
CA LEU A 366 -21.83 23.83 -22.49
C LEU A 366 -21.53 23.04 -23.75
N VAL A 367 -22.28 21.97 -23.96
CA VAL A 367 -22.22 21.11 -25.15
C VAL A 367 -23.58 21.16 -25.84
N GLU A 368 -23.60 21.05 -27.17
CA GLU A 368 -24.85 21.16 -27.95
C GLU A 368 -25.86 20.09 -27.52
N GLU A 369 -25.43 18.83 -27.51
CA GLU A 369 -26.15 17.69 -26.99
C GLU A 369 -25.17 16.51 -26.83
N GLN A 370 -24.99 15.98 -25.63
CA GLN A 370 -24.10 14.86 -25.34
C GLN A 370 -24.92 13.69 -24.78
N GLU A 371 -24.76 12.51 -25.38
CA GLU A 371 -25.32 11.28 -24.84
C GLU A 371 -24.58 10.87 -23.56
N VAL A 372 -25.37 10.48 -22.56
CA VAL A 372 -24.92 10.01 -21.25
C VAL A 372 -25.82 8.86 -20.79
N LEU A 373 -25.30 7.96 -19.96
CA LEU A 373 -25.97 6.76 -19.50
C LEU A 373 -26.28 6.89 -18.00
N ALA A 374 -27.55 6.88 -17.62
CA ALA A 374 -27.96 6.74 -16.23
C ALA A 374 -27.91 5.26 -15.85
N ILE A 375 -26.91 4.88 -15.04
CA ILE A 375 -26.65 3.50 -14.64
C ILE A 375 -26.94 3.36 -13.15
N THR A 376 -27.74 2.34 -12.78
CA THR A 376 -28.03 1.99 -11.38
C THR A 376 -27.41 0.65 -11.03
N PHE A 377 -26.77 0.58 -9.86
CA PHE A 377 -26.12 -0.63 -9.36
C PHE A 377 -26.84 -1.20 -8.13
N HIS A 378 -26.67 -2.49 -7.88
CA HIS A 378 -27.09 -3.14 -6.64
C HIS A 378 -25.99 -4.08 -6.12
N PRO A 379 -25.54 -3.91 -4.86
CA PRO A 379 -25.84 -2.78 -3.96
C PRO A 379 -25.38 -1.43 -4.53
N ASP A 380 -25.99 -0.34 -4.06
CA ASP A 380 -25.60 1.04 -4.43
C ASP A 380 -24.26 1.41 -3.76
N LYS A 381 -23.15 0.99 -4.39
CA LYS A 381 -21.78 1.25 -3.94
C LYS A 381 -21.03 2.13 -4.93
N ALA A 382 -20.04 2.86 -4.43
CA ALA A 382 -19.16 3.65 -5.29
C ALA A 382 -18.38 2.75 -6.25
N VAL A 383 -18.36 3.15 -7.52
CA VAL A 383 -17.64 2.51 -8.59
C VAL A 383 -16.55 3.42 -9.10
N ALA A 384 -15.35 2.88 -9.28
CA ALA A 384 -14.29 3.59 -9.96
C ALA A 384 -14.55 3.52 -11.47
N CYS A 385 -14.62 4.68 -12.12
CA CYS A 385 -14.70 4.79 -13.57
C CYS A 385 -13.74 5.89 -14.04
N PHE A 386 -13.15 5.69 -15.22
CA PHE A 386 -12.30 6.69 -15.87
C PHE A 386 -12.52 6.66 -17.38
N LEU A 387 -12.21 7.78 -18.04
CA LEU A 387 -12.11 7.84 -19.49
C LEU A 387 -10.74 7.30 -19.91
N PRO A 388 -10.66 6.42 -20.91
CA PRO A 388 -9.36 6.07 -21.48
C PRO A 388 -8.69 7.36 -21.99
N PRO A 389 -7.35 7.49 -21.89
CA PRO A 389 -6.65 8.66 -22.41
C PRO A 389 -7.00 8.84 -23.90
N GLU A 390 -7.53 10.01 -24.25
CA GLU A 390 -7.91 10.35 -25.63
C GLU A 390 -6.68 10.56 -26.52
N GLU A 391 -5.58 10.98 -25.91
CA GLU A 391 -4.32 11.18 -26.61
C GLU A 391 -3.61 9.85 -26.86
N PRO A 392 -2.89 9.72 -28.01
CA PRO A 392 -2.06 8.55 -28.27
C PRO A 392 -1.05 8.38 -27.14
N VAL A 393 -1.25 7.32 -26.35
CA VAL A 393 -0.31 6.95 -25.29
C VAL A 393 1.03 6.55 -25.89
N VAL A 394 2.12 6.98 -25.26
CA VAL A 394 3.47 6.62 -25.68
C VAL A 394 3.64 5.11 -25.58
N LEU A 395 3.74 4.44 -26.73
CA LEU A 395 4.05 3.02 -26.81
C LEU A 395 5.53 2.84 -26.45
N SER A 396 5.80 2.42 -25.22
CA SER A 396 7.16 2.06 -24.80
C SER A 396 7.47 0.61 -25.21
N LYS A 397 8.68 0.39 -25.70
CA LYS A 397 9.23 -0.97 -25.87
C LYS A 397 10.02 -1.32 -24.62
N GLY A 398 9.87 -2.56 -24.14
CA GLY A 398 10.73 -3.13 -23.11
C GLY A 398 12.19 -3.19 -23.55
N LEU A 399 13.07 -3.62 -22.64
CA LEU A 399 14.51 -3.74 -22.90
C LEU A 399 14.79 -4.40 -24.25
N THR A 400 15.68 -3.79 -25.03
CA THR A 400 16.18 -4.39 -26.27
C THR A 400 16.71 -5.78 -25.92
N PRO A 401 16.21 -6.87 -26.54
CA PRO A 401 16.69 -8.20 -26.24
C PRO A 401 18.21 -8.20 -26.41
N LYS A 402 18.94 -8.53 -25.34
CA LYS A 402 20.39 -8.62 -25.40
C LYS A 402 20.73 -9.54 -26.57
N PRO A 403 21.57 -9.12 -27.52
CA PRO A 403 21.99 -9.99 -28.61
C PRO A 403 22.46 -11.30 -27.99
N ILE A 404 21.77 -12.40 -28.28
CA ILE A 404 22.21 -13.72 -27.84
C ILE A 404 23.58 -13.90 -28.47
N ARG A 405 24.62 -13.74 -27.66
CA ARG A 405 26.01 -13.88 -28.08
C ARG A 405 26.18 -15.37 -28.40
N ARG A 406 25.89 -15.77 -29.64
CA ARG A 406 26.21 -17.10 -30.15
C ARG A 406 27.71 -17.25 -29.95
N GLY A 407 28.09 -18.07 -28.95
CA GLY A 407 29.47 -18.38 -28.65
C GLY A 407 30.16 -18.76 -29.94
N GLY A 408 31.18 -18.01 -30.32
CA GLY A 408 32.01 -18.31 -31.46
C GLY A 408 32.50 -19.74 -31.34
N MET A 409 32.21 -20.52 -32.39
CA MET A 409 32.77 -21.85 -32.60
C MET A 409 34.26 -21.83 -32.26
N CYS A 410 34.65 -22.65 -31.29
CA CYS A 410 36.03 -23.10 -31.12
C CYS A 410 36.45 -23.88 -32.37
N ARG A 411 36.78 -23.18 -33.46
CA ARG A 411 37.62 -23.73 -34.52
C ARG A 411 39.07 -23.64 -34.04
N ARG A 412 39.48 -24.56 -33.16
CA ARG A 412 40.91 -24.85 -33.00
C ARG A 412 41.31 -25.70 -34.18
N ALA A 413 41.93 -25.04 -35.14
CA ALA A 413 42.59 -25.63 -36.28
C ALA A 413 43.61 -26.67 -35.81
N ALA A 414 43.61 -27.80 -36.52
CA ALA A 414 44.72 -28.73 -36.58
C ALA A 414 46.01 -27.96 -36.93
N ARG A 415 47.06 -28.20 -36.16
CA ARG A 415 48.42 -27.76 -36.47
C ARG A 415 49.19 -29.01 -36.87
N ASP A 416 49.43 -29.15 -38.17
CA ASP A 416 50.42 -30.08 -38.72
C ASP A 416 51.82 -29.63 -38.27
N GLU A 417 52.53 -30.52 -37.59
CA GLU A 417 53.95 -30.39 -37.29
C GLU A 417 54.75 -30.94 -38.47
N VAL A 418 55.36 -30.05 -39.26
CA VAL A 418 56.46 -30.40 -40.18
C VAL A 418 57.77 -30.04 -39.50
N CYS A 419 58.48 -31.09 -39.08
CA CYS A 419 59.83 -31.05 -38.55
C CYS A 419 60.81 -30.84 -39.72
N SER A 420 61.54 -29.72 -39.74
CA SER A 420 62.70 -29.53 -40.61
C SER A 420 63.95 -29.45 -39.73
N VAL A 421 64.80 -30.46 -39.86
CA VAL A 421 66.11 -30.57 -39.23
C VAL A 421 67.12 -29.82 -40.08
N VAL A 422 67.86 -28.93 -39.42
CA VAL A 422 68.96 -28.14 -39.95
C VAL A 422 70.18 -29.03 -40.16
N THR A 423 70.72 -29.06 -41.38
CA THR A 423 72.10 -29.45 -41.69
C THR A 423 72.89 -28.18 -41.98
N MET A 424 73.97 -27.94 -41.25
CA MET A 424 75.22 -27.30 -41.73
C MET A 424 76.33 -27.52 -40.71
N GLY A 425 77.46 -28.04 -41.17
CA GLY A 425 78.66 -28.28 -40.37
C GLY A 425 79.70 -29.07 -41.16
N GLU A 426 80.24 -28.47 -42.21
CA GLU A 426 81.55 -28.82 -42.75
C GLU A 426 82.63 -28.47 -41.71
N TYR A 427 83.65 -29.32 -41.57
CA TYR A 427 85.06 -28.90 -41.50
C TYR A 427 85.94 -30.09 -41.90
N GLU A 428 86.78 -29.86 -42.91
CA GLU A 428 87.88 -30.73 -43.34
C GLU A 428 89.03 -30.69 -42.32
N GLU A 429 89.59 -31.86 -42.00
CA GLU A 429 91.02 -32.24 -42.16
C GLU A 429 91.22 -33.73 -41.85
#